data_AF-A0A9D1DUC1-F1
#
_entry.id   AF-A0A9D1DUC1-F1
#
_cell.length_a   1.000
_cell.length_b   1.000
_cell.length_c   1.000
_cell.angle_alpha   90.00
_cell.angle_beta   90.00
_cell.angle_gamma   90.00
#
_symmetry.space_group_name_H-M   'P 1'
#
loop_
_entity.id
_entity.type
_entity.pdbx_description
1 polymer ?
#
loop_
_entity_poly.entity_id
_entity_poly.type
_entity_poly.pdbx_seq_one_letter_code
_entity_poly.pdbx_strand_id
1 'polypeptide(L)'
;MKKILLETSFSKIYMIVMIIITLLILGGYFSYAMFTVTKEKENAISIVTGNLTYKLEVDGEEGNILTVPSNTVKDFTITLSNPNNRVARFNFYYVGALSSNTKVGYIVEDRTNTLPDEKGINLEKEGTVGSSNTYTIRVINNSGKSVTINLRVSVGLDYNDLSLPENGHLFEEIKAIGEVGTVVLSNISKDNTYDDGVDTFTTGQYPNNYVWYSGKLWRAVSVNNEEKTVKLVTQWNISAIPYNPSNQTNFDGSYMEEWLNDTTVDGFLGNLRDYENFIVTDVVWDTAIDSSGLGSFERPDGTIVTDPVGLLNMYEYQTSYRGTNYGNGYLNNELQWWLITPDTSTKVWQVNSRGAGANSGSATSWEPTGTAGIRPSIVLKSSIKIVDGDGSEDNPYRLEGDNDNNLEGVKLNTRYSGEYIRFGNDGNNLYRIVSHETEGLTKITSDEPLRENGIFKTSAFSSVVNDIYYSANNAIGTFLNGEYLTNYIDSSYSNTIENSTTWYLGNVDGGESYKLAKYTDINMADYTTSTETKVGLLRMGELMSGQFNYYYNGVRYWLLTSYNNEYVRTIFYAGNGADNSVTDSYGIKPSLNLKSNVIITGGDGTKENPFTLVLQ
;
A
#
# COMPACT_ATOMS: atom_id res chain seq x y z
N MET A 1 -64.30 -58.98 94.00
CA MET A 1 -63.91 -59.84 92.86
C MET A 1 -62.38 -59.86 92.80
N LYS A 2 -61.79 -61.04 92.57
CA LYS A 2 -60.42 -61.49 92.90
C LYS A 2 -59.24 -60.58 92.49
N LYS A 3 -58.30 -60.43 93.43
CA LYS A 3 -56.84 -60.31 93.23
C LYS A 3 -56.34 -61.37 92.24
N ILE A 4 -55.54 -60.99 91.24
CA ILE A 4 -54.34 -61.72 90.78
C ILE A 4 -53.34 -60.68 90.21
N LEU A 5 -52.45 -60.16 91.06
CA LEU A 5 -51.09 -59.79 90.66
C LEU A 5 -50.32 -61.11 90.64
N LEU A 6 -49.82 -61.55 89.48
CA LEU A 6 -48.89 -62.67 89.39
C LEU A 6 -47.55 -62.13 88.88
N GLU A 7 -46.56 -62.30 89.74
CA GLU A 7 -45.16 -61.99 89.54
C GLU A 7 -44.63 -62.63 88.25
N THR A 8 -44.08 -61.82 87.36
CA THR A 8 -43.18 -62.31 86.30
C THR A 8 -41.79 -61.83 86.64
N SER A 9 -40.95 -62.74 87.16
CA SER A 9 -39.52 -62.47 87.35
C SER A 9 -38.83 -62.42 85.99
N PHE A 10 -38.83 -61.25 85.34
CA PHE A 10 -37.96 -61.04 84.18
C PHE A 10 -36.51 -61.11 84.64
N SER A 11 -35.74 -62.08 84.12
CA SER A 11 -34.31 -62.16 84.40
C SER A 11 -33.65 -60.86 83.92
N LYS A 12 -32.91 -60.19 84.82
CA LYS A 12 -32.19 -58.93 84.55
C LYS A 12 -31.31 -59.02 83.29
N ILE A 13 -30.86 -60.23 82.94
CA ILE A 13 -30.09 -60.52 81.72
C ILE A 13 -30.89 -60.22 80.45
N TYR A 14 -32.18 -60.59 80.36
CA TYR A 14 -32.98 -60.30 79.17
C TYR A 14 -33.24 -58.80 78.98
N MET A 15 -33.35 -58.05 80.09
CA MET A 15 -33.51 -56.60 80.04
C MET A 15 -32.23 -55.92 79.54
N ILE A 16 -31.05 -56.37 80.01
CA ILE A 16 -29.74 -55.88 79.56
C ILE A 16 -29.51 -56.23 78.08
N VAL A 17 -29.85 -57.44 77.65
CA VAL A 17 -29.73 -57.86 76.24
C VAL A 17 -30.64 -57.02 75.33
N MET A 18 -31.87 -56.72 75.74
CA MET A 18 -32.76 -55.83 74.98
C MET A 18 -32.19 -54.41 74.87
N ILE A 19 -31.62 -53.86 75.95
CA ILE A 19 -30.99 -52.53 75.92
C ILE A 19 -29.79 -52.53 74.97
N ILE A 20 -28.95 -53.58 74.98
CA ILE A 20 -27.81 -53.72 74.09
C ILE A 20 -28.25 -53.84 72.62
N ILE A 21 -29.27 -54.64 72.33
CA ILE A 21 -29.83 -54.77 70.97
C ILE A 21 -30.39 -53.41 70.51
N THR A 22 -31.09 -52.69 71.38
CA THR A 22 -31.64 -51.37 71.06
C THR A 22 -30.52 -50.36 70.78
N LEU A 23 -29.44 -50.36 71.55
CA LEU A 23 -28.27 -49.52 71.33
C LEU A 23 -27.52 -49.88 70.05
N LEU A 24 -27.42 -51.16 69.70
CA LEU A 24 -26.82 -51.62 68.44
C LEU A 24 -27.65 -51.20 67.23
N ILE A 25 -28.98 -51.28 67.32
CA ILE A 25 -29.89 -50.81 66.26
C ILE A 25 -29.77 -49.29 66.10
N LEU A 26 -29.76 -48.53 67.20
CA LEU A 26 -29.58 -47.08 67.18
C LEU A 26 -28.21 -46.67 66.62
N GLY A 27 -27.13 -47.34 67.04
CA GLY A 27 -25.78 -47.10 66.54
C GLY A 27 -25.62 -47.48 65.06
N GLY A 28 -26.21 -48.59 64.64
CA GLY A 28 -26.25 -49.00 63.23
C GLY A 28 -27.03 -48.00 62.36
N TYR A 29 -28.16 -47.49 62.86
CA TYR A 29 -28.94 -46.46 62.17
C TYR A 29 -28.17 -45.13 62.05
N PHE A 30 -27.51 -44.68 63.13
CA PHE A 30 -26.70 -43.47 63.12
C PHE A 30 -25.49 -43.61 62.19
N SER A 31 -24.83 -44.78 62.19
CA SER A 31 -23.70 -45.07 61.30
C SER A 31 -24.13 -45.14 59.85
N TYR A 32 -25.29 -45.75 59.56
CA TYR A 32 -25.85 -45.78 58.22
C TYR A 32 -26.20 -44.37 57.74
N ALA A 33 -26.88 -43.57 58.57
CA ALA A 33 -27.22 -42.18 58.26
C ALA A 33 -25.98 -41.31 58.01
N MET A 34 -24.92 -41.43 58.82
CA MET A 34 -23.66 -40.72 58.59
C MET A 34 -22.95 -41.20 57.32
N PHE A 35 -23.00 -42.50 56.99
CA PHE A 35 -22.44 -43.03 55.76
C PHE A 35 -23.20 -42.51 54.52
N THR A 36 -24.54 -42.48 54.54
CA THR A 36 -25.32 -41.89 53.44
C THR A 36 -25.04 -40.39 53.31
N VAL A 37 -24.98 -39.64 54.40
CA VAL A 37 -24.64 -38.20 54.34
C VAL A 37 -23.25 -37.98 53.76
N THR A 38 -22.26 -38.79 54.11
CA THR A 38 -20.88 -38.65 53.60
C THR A 38 -20.79 -39.03 52.12
N LYS A 39 -21.44 -40.12 51.71
CA LYS A 39 -21.50 -40.57 50.31
C LYS A 39 -22.33 -39.63 49.42
N GLU A 40 -23.40 -39.04 49.95
CA GLU A 40 -24.18 -38.00 49.27
C GLU A 40 -23.41 -36.68 49.17
N LYS A 41 -22.51 -36.37 50.12
CA LYS A 41 -21.63 -35.19 50.05
C LYS A 41 -20.54 -35.33 48.99
N GLU A 42 -19.97 -36.52 48.81
CA GLU A 42 -19.01 -36.80 47.73
C GLU A 42 -19.67 -36.81 46.34
N ASN A 43 -20.95 -37.21 46.26
CA ASN A 43 -21.75 -37.14 45.03
C ASN A 43 -22.60 -35.86 44.93
N ALA A 44 -22.37 -34.86 45.79
CA ALA A 44 -23.09 -33.61 45.74
C ALA A 44 -22.63 -32.81 44.52
N ILE A 45 -23.51 -32.69 43.53
CA ILE A 45 -23.34 -31.73 42.44
C ILE A 45 -23.42 -30.35 43.09
N SER A 46 -22.29 -29.66 43.20
CA SER A 46 -22.26 -28.24 43.56
C SER A 46 -22.90 -27.43 42.43
N ILE A 47 -24.22 -27.26 42.48
CA ILE A 47 -24.95 -26.39 41.56
C ILE A 47 -24.63 -24.96 41.97
N VAL A 48 -23.73 -24.32 41.23
CA VAL A 48 -23.48 -22.89 41.39
C VAL A 48 -24.64 -22.15 40.74
N THR A 49 -25.52 -21.59 41.56
CA THR A 49 -26.62 -20.74 41.11
C THR A 49 -26.13 -19.30 40.96
N GLY A 50 -25.97 -18.85 39.71
CA GLY A 50 -25.60 -17.48 39.36
C GLY A 50 -25.37 -17.38 37.86
N ASN A 51 -25.71 -16.24 37.25
CA ASN A 51 -25.42 -16.00 35.84
C ASN A 51 -23.95 -15.60 35.70
N LEU A 52 -23.20 -16.30 34.85
CA LEU A 52 -21.88 -15.82 34.45
C LEU A 52 -22.05 -14.62 33.51
N THR A 53 -21.21 -13.60 33.71
CA THR A 53 -21.24 -12.37 32.92
C THR A 53 -19.86 -12.07 32.35
N TYR A 54 -19.77 -11.08 31.46
CA TYR A 54 -18.52 -10.57 30.91
C TYR A 54 -18.56 -9.05 30.88
N LYS A 55 -17.39 -8.42 30.82
CA LYS A 55 -17.25 -7.01 30.47
C LYS A 55 -16.39 -6.91 29.23
N LEU A 56 -16.88 -6.20 28.21
CA LEU A 56 -16.19 -5.98 26.95
C LEU A 56 -16.01 -4.47 26.72
N GLU A 57 -14.77 -4.06 26.52
CA GLU A 57 -14.41 -2.68 26.22
C GLU A 57 -13.73 -2.60 24.86
N VAL A 58 -14.03 -1.54 24.11
CA VAL A 58 -13.40 -1.16 22.85
C VAL A 58 -12.73 0.19 23.06
N ASP A 59 -11.41 0.24 22.89
CA ASP A 59 -10.59 1.43 23.10
C ASP A 59 -10.78 2.06 24.51
N GLY A 60 -11.03 1.21 25.52
CA GLY A 60 -11.20 1.60 26.92
C GLY A 60 -12.63 1.98 27.33
N GLU A 61 -13.59 1.99 26.39
CA GLU A 61 -14.99 2.27 26.66
C GLU A 61 -15.86 1.03 26.51
N GLU A 62 -16.88 0.85 27.35
CA GLU A 62 -17.76 -0.32 27.27
C GLU A 62 -18.50 -0.36 25.93
N GLY A 63 -18.32 -1.45 25.18
CA GLY A 63 -18.80 -1.53 23.81
C GLY A 63 -18.55 -2.88 23.16
N ASN A 64 -19.29 -3.14 22.08
CA ASN A 64 -19.22 -4.39 21.33
C ASN A 64 -19.37 -4.19 19.82
N ILE A 65 -19.11 -2.98 19.34
CA ILE A 65 -19.29 -2.58 17.94
C ILE A 65 -18.01 -1.91 17.47
N LEU A 66 -17.48 -2.37 16.34
CA LEU A 66 -16.38 -1.71 15.64
C LEU A 66 -16.94 -1.04 14.38
N THR A 67 -16.77 0.27 14.28
CA THR A 67 -17.19 1.04 13.09
C THR A 67 -15.97 1.59 12.38
N VAL A 68 -15.88 1.29 11.09
CA VAL A 68 -14.72 1.66 10.26
C VAL A 68 -15.22 2.42 9.03
N PRO A 69 -14.70 3.62 8.74
CA PRO A 69 -15.03 4.36 7.53
C PRO A 69 -14.72 3.59 6.26
N SER A 70 -15.32 4.00 5.14
CA SER A 70 -14.99 3.48 3.81
C SER A 70 -13.51 3.68 3.47
N ASN A 71 -12.89 2.71 2.82
CA ASN A 71 -11.50 2.77 2.33
C ASN A 71 -10.48 3.14 3.43
N THR A 72 -10.62 2.55 4.61
CA THR A 72 -9.69 2.77 5.73
C THR A 72 -9.35 1.47 6.44
N VAL A 73 -8.19 1.45 7.08
CA VAL A 73 -7.78 0.41 8.02
C VAL A 73 -7.80 1.00 9.42
N LYS A 74 -8.33 0.25 10.39
CA LYS A 74 -8.33 0.68 11.79
C LYS A 74 -8.06 -0.47 12.73
N ASP A 75 -7.23 -0.18 13.73
CA ASP A 75 -6.94 -1.06 14.86
C ASP A 75 -7.76 -0.63 16.07
N PHE A 76 -8.26 -1.62 16.81
CA PHE A 76 -9.04 -1.44 18.02
C PHE A 76 -8.42 -2.25 19.15
N THR A 77 -8.30 -1.64 20.33
CA THR A 77 -7.89 -2.35 21.54
C THR A 77 -9.12 -2.91 22.24
N ILE A 78 -9.28 -4.23 22.24
CA ILE A 78 -10.40 -4.90 22.87
C ILE A 78 -9.96 -5.48 24.21
N THR A 79 -10.64 -5.11 25.30
CA THR A 79 -10.41 -5.71 26.62
C THR A 79 -11.60 -6.53 27.04
N LEU A 80 -11.40 -7.85 27.14
CA LEU A 80 -12.39 -8.79 27.66
C LEU A 80 -12.03 -9.14 29.09
N SER A 81 -12.92 -8.80 30.03
CA SER A 81 -12.72 -9.05 31.46
C SER A 81 -13.75 -10.02 32.03
N ASN A 82 -13.30 -10.80 33.01
CA ASN A 82 -14.12 -11.65 33.85
C ASN A 82 -14.48 -10.92 35.16
N PRO A 83 -15.68 -10.32 35.26
CA PRO A 83 -16.15 -9.70 36.51
C PRO A 83 -16.68 -10.73 37.51
N ASN A 84 -16.63 -12.03 37.20
CA ASN A 84 -17.16 -13.04 38.10
C ASN A 84 -16.12 -13.36 39.19
N ASN A 85 -16.58 -13.72 40.38
CA ASN A 85 -15.74 -14.11 41.51
C ASN A 85 -15.06 -15.49 41.37
N ARG A 86 -15.04 -16.06 40.16
CA ARG A 86 -14.48 -17.37 39.84
C ARG A 86 -13.89 -17.39 38.44
N VAL A 87 -13.03 -18.37 38.16
CA VAL A 87 -12.55 -18.66 36.80
C VAL A 87 -13.75 -19.01 35.91
N ALA A 88 -13.78 -18.46 34.71
CA ALA A 88 -14.79 -18.75 33.71
C ALA A 88 -14.13 -18.84 32.33
N ARG A 89 -14.77 -19.60 31.43
CA ARG A 89 -14.33 -19.74 30.05
C ARG A 89 -15.08 -18.77 29.15
N PHE A 90 -14.37 -18.11 28.25
CA PHE A 90 -14.90 -17.12 27.33
C PHE A 90 -14.51 -17.43 25.89
N ASN A 91 -15.49 -17.40 24.98
CA ASN A 91 -15.25 -17.44 23.54
C ASN A 91 -15.56 -16.06 22.96
N PHE A 92 -14.56 -15.42 22.36
CA PHE A 92 -14.62 -14.08 21.77
C PHE A 92 -14.61 -14.17 20.24
N TYR A 93 -15.67 -13.66 19.61
CA TYR A 93 -15.92 -13.83 18.18
C TYR A 93 -16.70 -12.66 17.59
N TYR A 94 -16.77 -12.58 16.27
CA TYR A 94 -17.67 -11.63 15.58
C TYR A 94 -18.84 -12.37 14.93
N VAL A 95 -19.92 -11.65 14.65
CA VAL A 95 -21.10 -12.20 13.97
C VAL A 95 -21.42 -11.48 12.68
N GLY A 96 -21.94 -12.24 11.71
CA GLY A 96 -22.37 -11.74 10.42
C GLY A 96 -21.33 -11.96 9.31
N ALA A 97 -21.81 -11.95 8.07
CA ALA A 97 -20.96 -12.10 6.89
C ALA A 97 -20.17 -10.82 6.60
N LEU A 98 -18.90 -10.98 6.25
CA LEU A 98 -18.07 -9.90 5.74
C LEU A 98 -18.32 -9.71 4.24
N SER A 99 -18.21 -8.47 3.76
CA SER A 99 -18.16 -8.23 2.31
C SER A 99 -16.82 -8.71 1.74
N SER A 100 -16.76 -8.97 0.43
CA SER A 100 -15.52 -9.34 -0.27
C SER A 100 -14.39 -8.31 -0.11
N ASN A 101 -14.73 -7.06 0.21
CA ASN A 101 -13.80 -5.95 0.43
C ASN A 101 -13.57 -5.64 1.92
N THR A 102 -13.90 -6.55 2.83
CA THR A 102 -13.72 -6.35 4.27
C THR A 102 -13.00 -7.54 4.88
N LYS A 103 -11.95 -7.27 5.65
CA LYS A 103 -11.24 -8.26 6.45
C LYS A 103 -11.19 -7.82 7.91
N VAL A 104 -11.39 -8.76 8.83
CA VAL A 104 -11.22 -8.53 10.27
C VAL A 104 -10.41 -9.67 10.86
N GLY A 105 -9.50 -9.33 11.76
CA GLY A 105 -8.61 -10.30 12.38
C GLY A 105 -7.85 -9.69 13.55
N TYR A 106 -7.05 -10.50 14.24
CA TYR A 106 -6.19 -10.03 15.32
C TYR A 106 -4.77 -9.81 14.81
N ILE A 107 -4.04 -8.90 15.46
CA ILE A 107 -2.60 -8.71 15.28
C ILE A 107 -1.90 -9.22 16.53
N VAL A 108 -0.78 -9.92 16.33
CA VAL A 108 0.10 -10.33 17.42
C VAL A 108 1.09 -9.20 17.68
N GLU A 109 0.95 -8.56 18.84
CA GLU A 109 1.88 -7.55 19.36
C GLU A 109 2.46 -8.03 20.70
N ASP A 110 3.50 -7.36 21.21
CA ASP A 110 4.15 -7.70 22.49
C ASP A 110 3.19 -7.73 23.70
N ARG A 111 1.97 -7.18 23.56
CA ARG A 111 0.92 -7.11 24.59
C ARG A 111 -0.22 -8.12 24.42
N THR A 112 -0.20 -8.98 23.40
CA THR A 112 -1.27 -9.97 23.18
C THR A 112 -1.11 -11.12 24.19
N ASN A 113 -2.01 -11.17 25.18
CA ASN A 113 -1.91 -12.11 26.30
C ASN A 113 -2.24 -13.56 25.89
N THR A 114 -3.42 -13.81 25.30
CA THR A 114 -3.85 -15.12 24.80
C THR A 114 -4.73 -14.97 23.56
N LEU A 115 -4.57 -15.86 22.56
CA LEU A 115 -5.29 -15.77 21.29
C LEU A 115 -6.76 -16.22 21.41
N PRO A 116 -7.67 -15.73 20.54
CA PRO A 116 -9.02 -16.27 20.46
C PRO A 116 -8.99 -17.76 20.13
N ASP A 117 -9.79 -18.56 20.84
CA ASP A 117 -9.89 -20.01 20.65
C ASP A 117 -11.37 -20.40 20.50
N GLU A 118 -11.67 -21.29 19.55
CA GLU A 118 -13.02 -21.78 19.28
C GLU A 118 -13.64 -22.50 20.50
N LYS A 119 -12.81 -23.11 21.35
CA LYS A 119 -13.21 -23.77 22.61
C LYS A 119 -13.31 -22.80 23.76
N GLY A 120 -12.84 -21.56 23.57
CA GLY A 120 -12.78 -20.50 24.57
C GLY A 120 -11.55 -20.57 25.47
N ILE A 121 -11.20 -19.42 26.04
CA ILE A 121 -10.07 -19.22 26.95
C ILE A 121 -10.55 -19.05 28.38
N ASN A 122 -9.77 -19.53 29.36
CA ASN A 122 -10.06 -19.31 30.76
C ASN A 122 -9.50 -17.95 31.21
N LEU A 123 -10.35 -17.13 31.82
CA LEU A 123 -9.93 -15.92 32.52
C LEU A 123 -10.10 -16.11 34.01
N GLU A 124 -9.11 -15.67 34.77
CA GLU A 124 -9.10 -15.76 36.23
C GLU A 124 -10.23 -14.91 36.84
N LYS A 125 -10.52 -15.15 38.12
CA LYS A 125 -11.57 -14.41 38.83
C LYS A 125 -11.27 -12.90 38.92
N GLU A 126 -12.31 -12.09 39.07
CA GLU A 126 -12.20 -10.64 39.23
C GLU A 126 -11.14 -10.25 40.29
N GLY A 127 -10.33 -9.23 39.97
CA GLY A 127 -9.32 -8.67 40.85
C GLY A 127 -8.02 -9.48 40.94
N THR A 128 -7.80 -10.43 40.03
CA THR A 128 -6.56 -11.22 39.97
C THR A 128 -5.84 -11.03 38.63
N VAL A 129 -4.52 -11.28 38.61
CA VAL A 129 -3.76 -11.27 37.35
C VAL A 129 -4.30 -12.37 36.44
N GLY A 130 -4.62 -12.02 35.18
CA GLY A 130 -5.28 -12.92 34.23
C GLY A 130 -6.80 -12.85 34.26
N SER A 131 -7.41 -11.94 35.03
CA SER A 131 -8.86 -11.71 35.00
C SER A 131 -9.34 -10.99 33.73
N SER A 132 -8.41 -10.53 32.89
CA SER A 132 -8.70 -9.90 31.62
C SER A 132 -7.72 -10.33 30.55
N ASN A 133 -8.17 -10.27 29.31
CA ASN A 133 -7.36 -10.48 28.12
C ASN A 133 -7.55 -9.31 27.17
N THR A 134 -6.47 -8.90 26.51
CA THR A 134 -6.46 -7.79 25.57
C THR A 134 -6.14 -8.32 24.17
N TYR A 135 -6.94 -7.90 23.20
CA TYR A 135 -6.77 -8.21 21.78
C TYR A 135 -6.61 -6.92 20.98
N THR A 136 -5.65 -6.88 20.08
CA THR A 136 -5.59 -5.85 19.03
C THR A 136 -6.32 -6.39 17.81
N ILE A 137 -7.51 -5.85 17.52
CA ILE A 137 -8.33 -6.26 16.37
C ILE A 137 -8.18 -5.24 15.25
N ARG A 138 -7.65 -5.69 14.11
CA ARG A 138 -7.57 -4.89 12.87
C ARG A 138 -8.76 -5.17 11.99
N VAL A 139 -9.35 -4.10 11.48
CA VAL A 139 -10.39 -4.15 10.45
C VAL A 139 -9.90 -3.39 9.23
N ILE A 140 -9.85 -4.08 8.09
CA ILE A 140 -9.52 -3.53 6.77
C ILE A 140 -10.84 -3.36 6.02
N ASN A 141 -11.25 -2.11 5.77
CA ASN A 141 -12.46 -1.82 5.01
C ASN A 141 -12.13 -1.12 3.69
N ASN A 142 -12.17 -1.87 2.60
CA ASN A 142 -11.91 -1.37 1.25
C ASN A 142 -13.20 -1.17 0.45
N SER A 143 -14.34 -1.10 1.14
CA SER A 143 -15.62 -0.82 0.50
C SER A 143 -15.89 0.68 0.48
N GLY A 144 -16.69 1.13 -0.50
CA GLY A 144 -17.12 2.52 -0.61
C GLY A 144 -18.14 2.97 0.45
N LYS A 145 -18.34 2.20 1.54
CA LYS A 145 -19.24 2.53 2.65
C LYS A 145 -18.58 2.16 3.98
N SER A 146 -19.04 2.77 5.06
CA SER A 146 -18.63 2.35 6.39
C SER A 146 -19.12 0.93 6.69
N VAL A 147 -18.28 0.13 7.34
CA VAL A 147 -18.62 -1.22 7.81
C VAL A 147 -18.73 -1.25 9.33
N THR A 148 -19.56 -2.14 9.83
CA THR A 148 -19.78 -2.34 11.25
C THR A 148 -19.60 -3.81 11.59
N ILE A 149 -18.64 -4.11 12.48
CA ILE A 149 -18.39 -5.46 12.99
C ILE A 149 -19.03 -5.59 14.38
N ASN A 150 -19.88 -6.59 14.55
CA ASN A 150 -20.54 -6.87 15.82
C ASN A 150 -19.75 -7.92 16.59
N LEU A 151 -19.21 -7.53 17.73
CA LEU A 151 -18.49 -8.41 18.64
C LEU A 151 -19.45 -9.13 19.58
N ARG A 152 -19.17 -10.40 19.89
CA ARG A 152 -19.93 -11.21 20.84
C ARG A 152 -19.00 -12.04 21.71
N VAL A 153 -19.50 -12.36 22.89
CA VAL A 153 -18.81 -13.19 23.87
C VAL A 153 -19.79 -14.24 24.37
N SER A 154 -19.37 -15.50 24.29
CA SER A 154 -20.02 -16.61 24.99
C SER A 154 -19.25 -16.89 26.28
N VAL A 155 -19.96 -17.07 27.38
CA VAL A 155 -19.36 -17.38 28.69
C VAL A 155 -19.90 -18.70 29.23
N GLY A 156 -19.01 -19.52 29.77
CA GLY A 156 -19.34 -20.78 30.40
C GLY A 156 -18.39 -21.15 31.53
N LEU A 157 -18.62 -22.33 32.09
CA LEU A 157 -17.79 -22.85 33.17
C LEU A 157 -16.42 -23.29 32.62
N ASP A 158 -15.38 -23.10 33.42
CA ASP A 158 -13.96 -23.27 33.06
C ASP A 158 -13.58 -24.70 32.64
N TYR A 159 -14.40 -25.67 33.02
CA TYR A 159 -14.23 -27.10 32.75
C TYR A 159 -15.01 -27.63 31.54
N ASN A 160 -15.77 -26.79 30.84
CA ASN A 160 -16.48 -27.16 29.61
C ASN A 160 -15.95 -26.35 28.43
N ASP A 161 -15.63 -27.03 27.33
CA ASP A 161 -15.36 -26.35 26.07
C ASP A 161 -16.63 -25.65 25.58
N LEU A 162 -16.44 -24.46 25.01
CA LEU A 162 -17.49 -23.72 24.32
C LEU A 162 -17.51 -24.11 22.84
N SER A 163 -18.59 -23.76 22.17
CA SER A 163 -18.71 -23.83 20.70
C SER A 163 -19.14 -22.47 20.17
N LEU A 164 -18.63 -22.09 19.00
CA LEU A 164 -19.12 -20.92 18.29
C LEU A 164 -20.60 -21.12 17.90
N PRO A 165 -21.44 -20.08 17.96
CA PRO A 165 -22.79 -20.13 17.40
C PRO A 165 -22.73 -20.23 15.87
N GLU A 166 -23.84 -20.63 15.24
CA GLU A 166 -23.94 -20.88 13.79
C GLU A 166 -23.50 -19.68 12.92
N ASN A 167 -23.70 -18.45 13.40
CA ASN A 167 -23.31 -17.21 12.72
C ASN A 167 -22.06 -16.55 13.32
N GLY A 168 -21.34 -17.26 14.21
CA GLY A 168 -20.14 -16.79 14.88
C GLY A 168 -18.89 -17.19 14.11
N HIS A 169 -17.96 -16.25 13.99
CA HIS A 169 -16.72 -16.44 13.28
C HIS A 169 -15.53 -16.08 14.18
N LEU A 170 -14.52 -16.95 14.20
CA LEU A 170 -13.26 -16.68 14.89
C LEU A 170 -12.44 -15.64 14.10
N PHE A 171 -11.64 -14.85 14.81
CA PHE A 171 -10.69 -13.94 14.18
C PHE A 171 -9.49 -14.72 13.64
N GLU A 172 -9.12 -14.47 12.38
CA GLU A 172 -7.87 -14.94 11.80
C GLU A 172 -6.72 -13.97 12.12
N GLU A 173 -5.47 -14.43 12.05
CA GLU A 173 -4.30 -13.56 12.19
C GLU A 173 -4.17 -12.65 10.96
N ILE A 174 -3.94 -11.35 11.21
CA ILE A 174 -3.51 -10.38 10.19
C ILE A 174 -2.05 -10.06 10.46
N LYS A 175 -1.19 -10.36 9.47
CA LYS A 175 0.24 -10.04 9.58
C LYS A 175 0.44 -8.57 9.21
N ALA A 176 0.80 -7.77 10.20
CA ALA A 176 1.09 -6.34 10.00
C ALA A 176 2.53 -6.12 9.51
N ILE A 177 3.46 -6.99 9.91
CA ILE A 177 4.89 -6.90 9.59
C ILE A 177 5.42 -8.29 9.20
N GLY A 178 6.57 -8.31 8.53
CA GLY A 178 7.22 -9.54 8.07
C GLY A 178 7.54 -9.52 6.58
N GLU A 179 7.89 -10.66 6.00
CA GLU A 179 8.23 -10.75 4.57
C GLU A 179 7.09 -10.22 3.68
N VAL A 180 7.44 -9.39 2.69
CA VAL A 180 6.44 -8.68 1.86
C VAL A 180 5.45 -9.66 1.24
N GLY A 181 5.93 -10.77 0.65
CA GLY A 181 5.06 -11.76 0.00
C GLY A 181 4.06 -12.40 0.96
N THR A 182 4.47 -12.65 2.21
CA THR A 182 3.61 -13.23 3.23
C THR A 182 2.54 -12.24 3.70
N VAL A 183 2.92 -10.98 3.95
CA VAL A 183 2.02 -9.92 4.43
C VAL A 183 1.01 -9.51 3.37
N VAL A 184 1.45 -9.33 2.11
CA VAL A 184 0.56 -8.96 1.00
C VAL A 184 -0.52 -10.03 0.80
N LEU A 185 -0.15 -11.32 0.76
CA LEU A 185 -1.10 -12.42 0.62
C LEU A 185 -2.04 -12.54 1.83
N SER A 186 -1.56 -12.28 3.05
CA SER A 186 -2.42 -12.33 4.23
C SER A 186 -3.39 -11.16 4.32
N ASN A 187 -3.10 -10.01 3.71
CA ASN A 187 -3.90 -8.80 3.93
C ASN A 187 -4.92 -8.55 2.82
N ILE A 188 -4.79 -9.21 1.67
CA ILE A 188 -5.76 -9.15 0.58
C ILE A 188 -6.86 -10.22 0.81
N SER A 189 -8.11 -9.86 0.52
CA SER A 189 -9.23 -10.79 0.56
C SER A 189 -9.07 -11.89 -0.48
N LYS A 190 -9.46 -13.13 -0.15
CA LYS A 190 -9.40 -14.27 -1.09
C LYS A 190 -10.19 -14.01 -2.38
N ASP A 191 -11.28 -13.27 -2.29
CA ASP A 191 -12.11 -12.87 -3.45
C ASP A 191 -11.38 -11.89 -4.39
N ASN A 192 -10.35 -11.21 -3.89
CA ASN A 192 -9.51 -10.25 -4.62
C ASN A 192 -8.10 -10.82 -4.90
N THR A 193 -7.99 -12.15 -4.99
CA THR A 193 -6.77 -12.85 -5.40
C THR A 193 -7.04 -13.85 -6.51
N TYR A 194 -6.04 -14.12 -7.33
CA TYR A 194 -6.09 -15.19 -8.33
C TYR A 194 -4.76 -15.93 -8.37
N ASP A 195 -4.79 -17.22 -8.06
CA ASP A 195 -3.63 -18.11 -8.15
C ASP A 195 -3.69 -18.89 -9.47
N ASP A 196 -2.64 -18.78 -10.27
CA ASP A 196 -2.51 -19.52 -11.54
C ASP A 196 -1.61 -20.76 -11.43
N GLY A 197 -1.18 -21.09 -10.21
CA GLY A 197 -0.29 -22.20 -9.89
C GLY A 197 1.18 -21.78 -9.72
N VAL A 198 1.61 -20.70 -10.37
CA VAL A 198 2.98 -20.18 -10.27
C VAL A 198 3.03 -18.92 -9.43
N ASP A 199 2.14 -17.97 -9.71
CA ASP A 199 2.02 -16.72 -8.94
C ASP A 199 0.60 -16.55 -8.43
N THR A 200 0.48 -15.97 -7.23
CA THR A 200 -0.78 -15.45 -6.72
C THR A 200 -0.87 -13.96 -7.00
N PHE A 201 -1.80 -13.56 -7.86
CA PHE A 201 -2.05 -12.19 -8.27
C PHE A 201 -3.03 -11.47 -7.34
N THR A 202 -2.79 -10.18 -7.13
CA THR A 202 -3.80 -9.25 -6.62
C THR A 202 -4.80 -8.93 -7.72
N THR A 203 -6.10 -8.86 -7.40
CA THR A 203 -7.18 -8.57 -8.36
C THR A 203 -8.24 -7.63 -7.74
N GLY A 204 -9.29 -7.31 -8.51
CA GLY A 204 -10.41 -6.51 -8.05
C GLY A 204 -10.15 -5.00 -8.09
N GLN A 205 -10.92 -4.25 -7.30
CA GLN A 205 -11.03 -2.79 -7.43
C GLN A 205 -10.24 -2.00 -6.38
N TYR A 206 -10.28 -2.46 -5.12
CA TYR A 206 -9.71 -1.70 -3.99
C TYR A 206 -8.82 -2.57 -3.09
N PRO A 207 -7.79 -3.26 -3.61
CA PRO A 207 -6.80 -3.91 -2.75
C PRO A 207 -5.92 -2.85 -2.08
N ASN A 208 -5.66 -3.01 -0.77
CA ASN A 208 -4.64 -2.25 -0.02
C ASN A 208 -3.29 -2.92 -0.23
N ASN A 209 -2.73 -2.71 -1.42
CA ASN A 209 -1.49 -3.31 -1.90
C ASN A 209 -0.45 -2.26 -2.26
N TYR A 210 -0.50 -1.08 -1.65
CA TYR A 210 0.44 0.00 -1.89
C TYR A 210 1.73 -0.24 -1.10
N VAL A 211 2.88 -0.01 -1.76
CA VAL A 211 4.21 -0.13 -1.16
C VAL A 211 4.96 1.17 -1.44
N TRP A 212 5.58 1.74 -0.42
CA TRP A 212 6.51 2.86 -0.61
C TRP A 212 7.92 2.32 -0.72
N TYR A 213 8.57 2.59 -1.84
CA TYR A 213 9.95 2.20 -2.06
C TYR A 213 10.68 3.27 -2.89
N SER A 214 11.84 3.70 -2.40
CA SER A 214 12.76 4.59 -3.11
C SER A 214 12.10 5.89 -3.59
N GLY A 215 11.33 6.54 -2.71
CA GLY A 215 10.64 7.81 -2.98
C GLY A 215 9.42 7.69 -3.91
N LYS A 216 8.97 6.48 -4.23
CA LYS A 216 7.88 6.23 -5.17
C LYS A 216 6.82 5.34 -4.54
N LEU A 217 5.57 5.57 -4.95
CA LEU A 217 4.44 4.75 -4.59
C LEU A 217 4.26 3.64 -5.63
N TRP A 218 4.17 2.40 -5.16
CA TRP A 218 4.07 1.17 -5.96
C TRP A 218 2.81 0.40 -5.61
N ARG A 219 2.42 -0.53 -6.48
CA ARG A 219 1.34 -1.51 -6.30
C ARG A 219 1.92 -2.91 -6.39
N ALA A 220 1.64 -3.77 -5.41
CA ALA A 220 1.99 -5.18 -5.48
C ALA A 220 1.06 -5.92 -6.45
N VAL A 221 1.64 -6.53 -7.48
CA VAL A 221 0.91 -7.16 -8.59
C VAL A 221 0.72 -8.64 -8.33
N SER A 222 1.80 -9.34 -7.99
CA SER A 222 1.79 -10.78 -7.73
C SER A 222 2.88 -11.19 -6.74
N VAL A 223 2.66 -12.34 -6.11
CA VAL A 223 3.64 -13.02 -5.26
C VAL A 223 3.94 -14.38 -5.89
N ASN A 224 5.22 -14.68 -6.08
CA ASN A 224 5.62 -16.00 -6.56
C ASN A 224 5.38 -17.06 -5.49
N ASN A 225 4.70 -18.15 -5.85
CA ASN A 225 4.26 -19.16 -4.89
C ASN A 225 5.44 -19.96 -4.32
N GLU A 226 6.52 -20.16 -5.08
CA GLU A 226 7.70 -20.92 -4.65
C GLU A 226 8.73 -20.00 -4.00
N GLU A 227 9.20 -18.99 -4.74
CA GLU A 227 10.29 -18.11 -4.35
C GLU A 227 9.87 -17.04 -3.33
N LYS A 228 8.57 -16.77 -3.18
CA LYS A 228 8.01 -15.69 -2.34
C LYS A 228 8.47 -14.28 -2.70
N THR A 229 9.01 -14.08 -3.90
CA THR A 229 9.29 -12.75 -4.45
C THR A 229 8.00 -12.01 -4.79
N VAL A 230 8.06 -10.68 -4.85
CA VAL A 230 6.87 -9.84 -5.07
C VAL A 230 7.08 -8.90 -6.24
N LYS A 231 6.27 -9.04 -7.29
CA LYS A 231 6.28 -8.12 -8.43
C LYS A 231 5.55 -6.83 -8.06
N LEU A 232 6.19 -5.69 -8.28
CA LEU A 232 5.63 -4.36 -8.08
C LEU A 232 5.54 -3.61 -9.41
N VAL A 233 4.60 -2.68 -9.51
CA VAL A 233 4.53 -1.66 -10.57
C VAL A 233 4.32 -0.29 -9.93
N THR A 234 4.96 0.75 -10.46
CA THR A 234 4.72 2.13 -9.98
C THR A 234 3.24 2.51 -10.11
N GLN A 235 2.70 3.28 -9.17
CA GLN A 235 1.29 3.74 -9.22
C GLN A 235 1.06 4.73 -10.38
N TRP A 236 2.05 5.59 -10.63
CA TRP A 236 1.97 6.70 -11.57
C TRP A 236 2.96 6.55 -12.72
N ASN A 237 2.72 7.29 -13.81
CA ASN A 237 3.65 7.36 -14.93
C ASN A 237 4.88 8.18 -14.49
N ILE A 238 6.04 7.54 -14.41
CA ILE A 238 7.27 8.19 -13.94
C ILE A 238 7.81 9.19 -14.98
N SER A 239 7.68 8.83 -16.25
CA SER A 239 8.10 9.59 -17.43
C SER A 239 7.21 9.18 -18.63
N ALA A 240 7.47 9.74 -19.80
CA ALA A 240 6.84 9.34 -21.06
C ALA A 240 7.83 9.46 -22.23
N ILE A 241 8.00 8.37 -22.99
CA ILE A 241 8.94 8.29 -24.12
C ILE A 241 8.35 7.43 -25.26
N PRO A 242 8.86 7.57 -26.51
CA PRO A 242 8.68 6.57 -27.54
C PRO A 242 9.17 5.19 -27.09
N TYR A 243 8.42 4.13 -27.42
CA TYR A 243 8.84 2.77 -27.09
C TYR A 243 10.08 2.38 -27.91
N ASN A 244 10.05 2.65 -29.22
CA ASN A 244 11.14 2.37 -30.15
C ASN A 244 10.93 3.09 -31.52
N PRO A 245 11.86 2.98 -32.50
CA PRO A 245 11.61 3.39 -33.87
C PRO A 245 10.43 2.68 -34.54
N SER A 246 10.03 3.22 -35.68
CA SER A 246 8.97 2.64 -36.51
C SER A 246 9.27 1.19 -36.88
N ASN A 247 8.25 0.33 -36.77
CA ASN A 247 8.31 -1.10 -37.07
C ASN A 247 9.31 -1.90 -36.20
N GLN A 248 9.62 -1.42 -34.99
CA GLN A 248 10.40 -2.16 -34.00
C GLN A 248 9.64 -2.24 -32.68
N THR A 249 9.19 -3.44 -32.30
CA THR A 249 8.33 -3.66 -31.12
C THR A 249 8.99 -4.52 -30.05
N ASN A 250 10.14 -5.10 -30.34
CA ASN A 250 10.98 -5.80 -29.37
C ASN A 250 11.29 -4.92 -28.15
N PHE A 251 11.25 -5.52 -26.96
CA PHE A 251 11.73 -4.88 -25.74
C PHE A 251 13.26 -4.87 -25.69
N ASP A 252 13.91 -5.99 -26.01
CA ASP A 252 15.38 -6.12 -26.11
C ASP A 252 15.96 -5.12 -27.11
N GLY A 253 16.94 -4.31 -26.70
CA GLY A 253 17.54 -3.20 -27.43
C GLY A 253 16.64 -1.99 -27.67
N SER A 254 15.47 -1.89 -27.00
CA SER A 254 14.55 -0.76 -27.19
C SER A 254 14.92 0.46 -26.35
N TYR A 255 14.42 1.63 -26.74
CA TYR A 255 14.53 2.82 -25.88
C TYR A 255 13.87 2.63 -24.52
N MET A 256 12.83 1.81 -24.45
CA MET A 256 12.13 1.51 -23.20
C MET A 256 13.01 0.72 -22.23
N GLU A 257 13.60 -0.38 -22.68
CA GLU A 257 14.54 -1.17 -21.88
C GLU A 257 15.73 -0.32 -21.46
N GLU A 258 16.33 0.42 -22.41
CA GLU A 258 17.46 1.30 -22.12
C GLU A 258 17.10 2.29 -21.00
N TRP A 259 15.95 2.96 -21.06
CA TRP A 259 15.55 3.94 -20.04
C TRP A 259 15.29 3.30 -18.68
N LEU A 260 14.64 2.14 -18.66
CA LEU A 260 14.29 1.41 -17.43
C LEU A 260 15.54 0.94 -16.68
N ASN A 261 16.56 0.48 -17.41
CA ASN A 261 17.78 -0.10 -16.86
C ASN A 261 18.99 0.86 -16.89
N ASP A 262 18.79 2.11 -17.32
CA ASP A 262 19.82 3.15 -17.27
C ASP A 262 20.18 3.52 -15.81
N THR A 263 21.49 3.52 -15.53
CA THR A 263 22.07 3.85 -14.22
C THR A 263 22.65 5.26 -14.15
N THR A 264 22.55 6.04 -15.23
CA THR A 264 22.92 7.46 -15.25
C THR A 264 21.89 8.31 -14.51
N VAL A 265 22.19 9.60 -14.36
CA VAL A 265 21.36 10.57 -13.63
C VAL A 265 19.92 10.68 -14.16
N ASP A 266 19.70 10.48 -15.47
CA ASP A 266 18.38 10.58 -16.10
C ASP A 266 17.68 9.20 -16.21
N GLY A 267 18.39 8.12 -15.90
CA GLY A 267 17.93 6.74 -15.97
C GLY A 267 17.12 6.30 -14.75
N PHE A 268 16.26 5.30 -14.92
CA PHE A 268 15.37 4.86 -13.85
C PHE A 268 16.08 4.03 -12.78
N LEU A 269 16.81 2.97 -13.17
CA LEU A 269 17.44 2.04 -12.25
C LEU A 269 18.47 2.72 -11.34
N GLY A 270 19.29 3.62 -11.89
CA GLY A 270 20.29 4.37 -11.12
C GLY A 270 19.71 5.29 -10.04
N ASN A 271 18.42 5.62 -10.15
CA ASN A 271 17.69 6.45 -9.20
C ASN A 271 16.81 5.63 -8.24
N LEU A 272 17.00 4.30 -8.18
CA LEU A 272 16.47 3.45 -7.13
C LEU A 272 17.47 3.30 -5.97
N ARG A 273 16.96 3.42 -4.75
CA ARG A 273 17.71 3.23 -3.51
C ARG A 273 18.27 1.81 -3.44
N ASP A 274 19.59 1.69 -3.39
CA ASP A 274 20.30 0.44 -3.10
C ASP A 274 19.68 -0.77 -3.81
N TYR A 275 19.34 -0.63 -5.10
CA TYR A 275 18.42 -1.55 -5.77
C TYR A 275 18.88 -3.01 -5.67
N GLU A 276 20.18 -3.27 -5.72
CA GLU A 276 20.77 -4.61 -5.58
C GLU A 276 20.42 -5.29 -4.25
N ASN A 277 20.09 -4.54 -3.20
CA ASN A 277 19.66 -5.08 -1.91
C ASN A 277 18.16 -5.39 -1.87
N PHE A 278 17.34 -4.69 -2.66
CA PHE A 278 15.88 -4.78 -2.62
C PHE A 278 15.29 -5.66 -3.71
N ILE A 279 15.79 -5.55 -4.94
CA ILE A 279 15.20 -6.16 -6.12
C ILE A 279 16.05 -7.32 -6.65
N VAL A 280 15.37 -8.30 -7.25
CA VAL A 280 16.00 -9.31 -8.10
C VAL A 280 16.51 -8.60 -9.36
N THR A 281 17.77 -8.82 -9.73
CA THR A 281 18.43 -8.08 -10.84
C THR A 281 18.46 -8.86 -12.15
N ASP A 282 18.14 -10.15 -12.11
CA ASP A 282 18.08 -11.08 -13.22
C ASP A 282 16.64 -11.58 -13.42
N VAL A 283 15.66 -10.66 -13.39
CA VAL A 283 14.26 -10.99 -13.59
C VAL A 283 14.02 -11.37 -15.04
N VAL A 284 13.33 -12.49 -15.23
CA VAL A 284 12.89 -12.96 -16.55
C VAL A 284 11.55 -12.29 -16.89
N TRP A 285 11.54 -11.45 -17.91
CA TRP A 285 10.36 -10.78 -18.44
C TRP A 285 9.88 -11.48 -19.70
N ASP A 286 8.59 -11.82 -19.76
CA ASP A 286 7.97 -12.31 -21.00
C ASP A 286 7.67 -11.14 -21.94
N THR A 287 8.27 -11.18 -23.12
CA THR A 287 8.17 -10.16 -24.17
C THR A 287 7.64 -10.74 -25.48
N ALA A 288 6.97 -11.89 -25.43
CA ALA A 288 6.45 -12.55 -26.61
C ALA A 288 5.37 -11.67 -27.29
N ILE A 289 5.31 -11.74 -28.63
CA ILE A 289 4.20 -11.17 -29.37
C ILE A 289 2.93 -11.92 -28.95
N ASP A 290 1.95 -11.17 -28.46
CA ASP A 290 0.64 -11.71 -28.13
C ASP A 290 -0.43 -10.77 -28.69
N SER A 291 -1.07 -11.19 -29.79
CA SER A 291 -2.17 -10.45 -30.40
C SER A 291 -3.52 -10.76 -29.76
N SER A 292 -3.55 -11.54 -28.68
CA SER A 292 -4.79 -11.82 -27.97
C SER A 292 -5.28 -10.55 -27.30
N GLY A 293 -6.46 -10.09 -27.74
CA GLY A 293 -7.09 -8.92 -27.14
C GLY A 293 -7.49 -9.16 -25.69
N LEU A 294 -7.94 -8.10 -25.02
CA LEU A 294 -8.48 -8.15 -23.65
C LEU A 294 -9.40 -9.37 -23.43
N GLY A 295 -9.07 -10.20 -22.45
CA GLY A 295 -9.88 -11.34 -22.03
C GLY A 295 -9.25 -12.73 -22.24
N SER A 296 -8.06 -12.81 -22.82
CA SER A 296 -7.27 -14.05 -22.92
C SER A 296 -6.40 -14.25 -21.69
N PHE A 297 -6.78 -15.12 -20.75
CA PHE A 297 -6.06 -15.25 -19.47
C PHE A 297 -5.08 -16.44 -19.41
N GLU A 298 -4.42 -16.75 -20.52
CA GLU A 298 -3.36 -17.76 -20.53
C GLU A 298 -2.04 -17.09 -20.16
N ARG A 299 -1.31 -17.69 -19.20
CA ARG A 299 0.04 -17.24 -18.87
C ARG A 299 0.89 -17.39 -20.14
N PRO A 300 1.58 -16.33 -20.59
CA PRO A 300 2.40 -16.43 -21.78
C PRO A 300 3.61 -17.34 -21.53
N ASP A 301 4.05 -18.03 -22.58
CA ASP A 301 5.25 -18.85 -22.63
C ASP A 301 5.93 -18.60 -23.98
N GLY A 302 6.91 -17.69 -23.99
CA GLY A 302 7.55 -17.27 -25.24
C GLY A 302 8.92 -16.62 -25.05
N THR A 303 9.19 -15.59 -25.85
CA THR A 303 10.46 -14.88 -25.82
C THR A 303 10.65 -14.18 -24.47
N ILE A 304 11.84 -14.34 -23.90
CA ILE A 304 12.19 -13.73 -22.63
C ILE A 304 13.37 -12.77 -22.75
N VAL A 305 13.36 -11.73 -21.92
CA VAL A 305 14.48 -10.81 -21.69
C VAL A 305 14.80 -10.82 -20.20
N THR A 306 16.08 -10.70 -19.83
CA THR A 306 16.53 -10.72 -18.43
C THR A 306 17.06 -9.35 -18.04
N ASP A 307 16.33 -8.65 -17.18
CA ASP A 307 16.66 -7.29 -16.74
C ASP A 307 16.21 -7.01 -15.30
N PRO A 308 16.88 -6.10 -14.57
CA PRO A 308 16.41 -5.64 -13.25
C PRO A 308 15.02 -4.99 -13.29
N VAL A 309 14.71 -4.25 -14.36
CA VAL A 309 13.46 -3.49 -14.50
C VAL A 309 12.81 -3.75 -15.85
N GLY A 310 11.50 -4.02 -15.83
CA GLY A 310 10.68 -4.20 -17.02
C GLY A 310 9.37 -3.40 -16.95
N LEU A 311 8.38 -3.81 -17.74
CA LEU A 311 7.00 -3.36 -17.65
C LEU A 311 6.09 -4.56 -17.42
N LEU A 312 4.83 -4.31 -17.01
CA LEU A 312 3.84 -5.37 -16.98
C LEU A 312 3.52 -5.86 -18.39
N ASN A 313 3.28 -7.15 -18.51
CA ASN A 313 2.72 -7.73 -19.73
C ASN A 313 1.19 -7.66 -19.74
N MET A 314 0.60 -7.95 -20.90
CA MET A 314 -0.85 -7.89 -21.11
C MET A 314 -1.61 -8.81 -20.15
N TYR A 315 -1.12 -10.04 -19.96
CA TYR A 315 -1.69 -11.04 -19.05
C TYR A 315 -1.72 -10.57 -17.58
N GLU A 316 -0.64 -9.95 -17.10
CA GLU A 316 -0.53 -9.41 -15.75
C GLU A 316 -1.48 -8.23 -15.56
N TYR A 317 -1.52 -7.31 -16.53
CA TYR A 317 -2.44 -6.18 -16.49
C TYR A 317 -3.89 -6.64 -16.45
N GLN A 318 -4.29 -7.58 -17.30
CA GLN A 318 -5.69 -8.02 -17.32
C GLN A 318 -6.10 -8.81 -16.08
N THR A 319 -5.15 -9.51 -15.47
CA THR A 319 -5.41 -10.24 -14.22
C THR A 319 -5.81 -9.29 -13.10
N SER A 320 -5.33 -8.04 -13.14
CA SER A 320 -5.68 -7.02 -12.15
C SER A 320 -7.18 -6.72 -12.04
N TYR A 321 -7.95 -6.92 -13.12
CA TYR A 321 -9.39 -6.70 -13.12
C TYR A 321 -10.23 -7.98 -13.09
N ARG A 322 -9.63 -9.16 -12.82
CA ARG A 322 -10.42 -10.37 -12.56
C ARG A 322 -11.40 -10.14 -11.41
N GLY A 323 -12.61 -10.67 -11.55
CA GLY A 323 -13.72 -10.41 -10.62
C GLY A 323 -14.40 -9.04 -10.80
N THR A 324 -13.94 -8.21 -11.72
CA THR A 324 -14.52 -6.90 -12.05
C THR A 324 -14.39 -6.62 -13.56
N ASN A 325 -14.54 -5.35 -13.98
CA ASN A 325 -14.26 -4.90 -15.35
C ASN A 325 -12.97 -4.07 -15.39
N TYR A 326 -12.36 -3.95 -16.56
CA TYR A 326 -11.09 -3.24 -16.75
C TYR A 326 -11.11 -1.77 -16.26
N GLY A 327 -12.27 -1.11 -16.30
CA GLY A 327 -12.44 0.26 -15.78
C GLY A 327 -12.41 0.34 -14.26
N ASN A 328 -12.70 -0.77 -13.59
CA ASN A 328 -12.66 -0.91 -12.14
C ASN A 328 -11.46 -1.75 -11.67
N GLY A 329 -10.53 -2.15 -12.54
CA GLY A 329 -9.31 -2.84 -12.11
C GLY A 329 -8.42 -1.92 -11.29
N TYR A 330 -7.81 -2.42 -10.22
CA TYR A 330 -7.02 -1.58 -9.31
C TYR A 330 -5.79 -0.93 -9.96
N LEU A 331 -5.29 -1.48 -11.08
CA LEU A 331 -4.21 -0.90 -11.87
C LEU A 331 -4.68 0.17 -12.85
N ASN A 332 -5.98 0.39 -13.03
CA ASN A 332 -6.49 1.50 -13.82
C ASN A 332 -6.25 2.83 -13.07
N ASN A 333 -5.18 3.52 -13.43
CA ASN A 333 -4.84 4.86 -12.93
C ASN A 333 -5.38 5.99 -13.83
N GLU A 334 -6.29 5.67 -14.77
CA GLU A 334 -6.87 6.58 -15.77
C GLU A 334 -5.87 7.23 -16.75
N LEU A 335 -4.61 6.79 -16.75
CA LEU A 335 -3.55 7.29 -17.64
C LEU A 335 -3.23 6.29 -18.75
N GLN A 336 -2.58 6.78 -19.80
CA GLN A 336 -2.06 6.00 -20.91
C GLN A 336 -0.61 5.61 -20.64
N TRP A 337 -0.28 4.33 -20.77
CA TRP A 337 1.06 3.81 -20.50
C TRP A 337 1.35 2.50 -21.25
N TRP A 338 2.63 2.27 -21.55
CA TRP A 338 3.11 1.11 -22.30
C TRP A 338 3.07 -0.18 -21.48
N LEU A 339 2.71 -1.28 -22.14
CA LEU A 339 2.97 -2.64 -21.66
C LEU A 339 4.22 -3.18 -22.37
N ILE A 340 4.84 -4.22 -21.80
CA ILE A 340 6.01 -4.86 -22.41
C ILE A 340 5.65 -5.71 -23.65
N THR A 341 4.37 -6.11 -23.75
CA THR A 341 3.88 -7.06 -24.75
C THR A 341 3.71 -6.40 -26.11
N PRO A 342 4.38 -6.90 -27.17
CA PRO A 342 4.05 -6.54 -28.55
C PRO A 342 2.72 -7.16 -28.98
N ASP A 343 1.89 -6.42 -29.72
CA ASP A 343 0.68 -6.95 -30.40
C ASP A 343 1.06 -7.58 -31.74
N THR A 344 1.91 -6.88 -32.49
CA THR A 344 2.44 -7.32 -33.77
C THR A 344 3.91 -6.89 -33.90
N SER A 345 4.53 -7.15 -35.05
CA SER A 345 5.85 -6.61 -35.37
C SER A 345 5.88 -5.08 -35.55
N THR A 346 4.71 -4.42 -35.60
CA THR A 346 4.62 -2.95 -35.80
C THR A 346 3.87 -2.23 -34.69
N LYS A 347 3.19 -2.94 -33.79
CA LYS A 347 2.45 -2.33 -32.68
C LYS A 347 2.77 -2.96 -31.32
N VAL A 348 2.79 -2.12 -30.30
CA VAL A 348 2.97 -2.50 -28.88
C VAL A 348 1.67 -2.22 -28.13
N TRP A 349 1.35 -3.07 -27.16
CA TRP A 349 0.19 -2.82 -26.30
C TRP A 349 0.42 -1.64 -25.36
N GLN A 350 -0.63 -0.86 -25.16
CA GLN A 350 -0.70 0.18 -24.15
C GLN A 350 -2.07 0.16 -23.47
N VAL A 351 -2.10 0.57 -22.22
CA VAL A 351 -3.34 0.86 -21.50
C VAL A 351 -3.81 2.26 -21.89
N ASN A 352 -5.12 2.42 -22.11
CA ASN A 352 -5.73 3.70 -22.47
C ASN A 352 -6.22 4.50 -21.26
N SER A 353 -6.11 5.82 -21.42
CA SER A 353 -6.70 6.81 -20.52
C SER A 353 -8.21 6.98 -20.73
N ARG A 354 -8.87 7.71 -19.82
CA ARG A 354 -10.32 7.96 -19.86
C ARG A 354 -10.69 9.13 -20.80
N GLY A 355 -10.73 8.92 -22.12
CA GLY A 355 -11.25 9.93 -23.07
C GLY A 355 -12.75 9.79 -23.37
N ALA A 356 -13.56 10.83 -23.06
CA ALA A 356 -14.94 11.20 -23.43
C ALA A 356 -15.93 10.19 -24.10
N GLY A 357 -15.88 8.89 -23.82
CA GLY A 357 -16.76 7.90 -24.46
C GLY A 357 -16.93 6.54 -23.76
N ALA A 358 -16.54 6.45 -22.48
CA ALA A 358 -16.44 5.21 -21.67
C ALA A 358 -15.33 4.26 -22.13
N ASN A 359 -14.67 3.60 -21.18
CA ASN A 359 -13.62 2.57 -21.32
C ASN A 359 -12.19 2.96 -20.86
N SER A 360 -12.04 3.72 -19.76
CA SER A 360 -10.73 3.82 -19.06
C SER A 360 -10.21 2.44 -18.67
N GLY A 361 -8.91 2.18 -18.82
CA GLY A 361 -8.33 0.88 -18.49
C GLY A 361 -8.50 -0.19 -19.56
N SER A 362 -9.07 0.12 -20.73
CA SER A 362 -8.97 -0.78 -21.89
C SER A 362 -7.54 -0.74 -22.44
N ALA A 363 -7.00 -1.87 -22.90
CA ALA A 363 -5.74 -1.91 -23.63
C ALA A 363 -5.98 -1.91 -25.15
N THR A 364 -5.14 -1.19 -25.89
CA THR A 364 -5.10 -1.15 -27.36
C THR A 364 -3.65 -1.17 -27.83
N SER A 365 -3.40 -1.58 -29.07
CA SER A 365 -2.08 -1.53 -29.63
C SER A 365 -1.82 -0.24 -30.42
N TRP A 366 -0.59 0.26 -30.34
CA TRP A 366 -0.17 1.50 -30.99
C TRP A 366 1.24 1.39 -31.57
N GLU A 367 1.57 2.29 -32.49
CA GLU A 367 2.90 2.33 -33.10
C GLU A 367 3.96 2.66 -32.04
N PRO A 368 5.12 1.99 -32.05
CA PRO A 368 6.19 2.19 -31.06
C PRO A 368 6.78 3.61 -31.09
N THR A 369 6.57 4.35 -32.19
CA THR A 369 7.00 5.74 -32.34
C THR A 369 6.16 6.72 -31.52
N GLY A 370 4.95 6.33 -31.12
CA GLY A 370 4.11 7.12 -30.25
C GLY A 370 4.73 7.29 -28.87
N THR A 371 4.40 8.36 -28.15
CA THR A 371 4.92 8.61 -26.80
C THR A 371 3.86 8.29 -25.77
N ALA A 372 4.02 7.25 -24.96
CA ALA A 372 3.12 6.93 -23.84
C ALA A 372 3.88 6.95 -22.51
N GLY A 373 3.13 6.98 -21.41
CA GLY A 373 3.72 6.96 -20.09
C GLY A 373 4.41 5.64 -19.74
N ILE A 374 5.34 5.71 -18.79
CA ILE A 374 6.12 4.56 -18.34
C ILE A 374 5.74 4.26 -16.90
N ARG A 375 5.30 3.02 -16.64
CA ARG A 375 5.11 2.48 -15.29
C ARG A 375 6.10 1.34 -15.06
N PRO A 376 7.30 1.64 -14.53
CA PRO A 376 8.30 0.61 -14.27
C PRO A 376 7.79 -0.49 -13.35
N SER A 377 8.23 -1.71 -13.64
CA SER A 377 7.96 -2.91 -12.86
C SER A 377 9.26 -3.53 -12.35
N ILE A 378 9.26 -3.96 -11.09
CA ILE A 378 10.40 -4.60 -10.42
C ILE A 378 9.94 -5.85 -9.67
N VAL A 379 10.87 -6.70 -9.26
CA VAL A 379 10.59 -7.86 -8.40
C VAL A 379 11.39 -7.73 -7.12
N LEU A 380 10.71 -7.56 -5.98
CA LEU A 380 11.36 -7.57 -4.66
C LEU A 380 11.85 -8.97 -4.32
N LYS A 381 13.03 -9.04 -3.69
CA LYS A 381 13.56 -10.27 -3.08
C LYS A 381 12.63 -10.75 -1.97
N SER A 382 12.58 -12.06 -1.75
CA SER A 382 11.74 -12.67 -0.71
C SER A 382 12.15 -12.32 0.71
N SER A 383 13.41 -11.96 0.93
CA SER A 383 13.94 -11.55 2.23
C SER A 383 13.51 -10.14 2.67
N ILE A 384 12.91 -9.35 1.78
CA ILE A 384 12.48 -7.98 2.09
C ILE A 384 11.27 -8.03 3.02
N LYS A 385 11.29 -7.20 4.06
CA LYS A 385 10.26 -7.15 5.08
C LYS A 385 9.51 -5.82 5.09
N ILE A 386 8.23 -5.90 5.36
CA ILE A 386 7.39 -4.80 5.78
C ILE A 386 7.62 -4.57 7.28
N VAL A 387 7.89 -3.32 7.64
CA VAL A 387 8.12 -2.88 9.03
C VAL A 387 7.08 -1.90 9.54
N ASP A 388 6.31 -1.30 8.63
CA ASP A 388 5.26 -0.33 8.95
C ASP A 388 4.26 -0.21 7.78
N GLY A 389 3.16 0.50 8.00
CA GLY A 389 2.11 0.72 7.01
C GLY A 389 1.07 -0.40 6.94
N ASP A 390 -0.11 -0.08 6.40
CA ASP A 390 -1.23 -1.01 6.23
C ASP A 390 -1.54 -1.33 4.77
N GLY A 391 -0.75 -0.76 3.85
CA GLY A 391 -0.88 -0.98 2.42
C GLY A 391 -1.96 -0.15 1.76
N SER A 392 -2.65 0.76 2.47
CA SER A 392 -3.50 1.79 1.85
C SER A 392 -2.65 2.85 1.12
N GLU A 393 -3.28 3.66 0.28
CA GLU A 393 -2.59 4.72 -0.46
C GLU A 393 -2.00 5.79 0.47
N ASP A 394 -2.72 6.14 1.53
CA ASP A 394 -2.30 7.14 2.52
C ASP A 394 -1.28 6.58 3.53
N ASN A 395 -1.27 5.25 3.72
CA ASN A 395 -0.36 4.56 4.64
C ASN A 395 0.23 3.29 3.99
N PRO A 396 1.03 3.44 2.92
CA PRO A 396 1.58 2.33 2.16
C PRO A 396 2.54 1.49 3.01
N TYR A 397 2.70 0.22 2.67
CA TYR A 397 3.69 -0.63 3.33
C TYR A 397 5.10 -0.02 3.20
N ARG A 398 5.81 0.08 4.32
CA ARG A 398 7.19 0.57 4.41
C ARG A 398 8.14 -0.60 4.56
N LEU A 399 9.22 -0.58 3.78
CA LEU A 399 10.19 -1.67 3.73
C LEU A 399 11.32 -1.48 4.75
N GLU A 400 11.78 -2.56 5.35
CA GLU A 400 13.00 -2.59 6.16
C GLU A 400 14.17 -2.06 5.31
N GLY A 401 14.90 -1.08 5.84
CA GLY A 401 15.97 -0.41 5.10
C GLY A 401 15.52 0.70 4.15
N ASP A 402 14.21 0.94 3.96
CA ASP A 402 13.65 2.11 3.26
C ASP A 402 12.59 2.87 4.10
N ASN A 403 12.65 2.68 5.42
CA ASN A 403 11.82 3.38 6.40
C ASN A 403 12.68 4.30 7.29
N ASP A 404 13.34 5.28 6.67
CA ASP A 404 14.21 6.21 7.38
C ASP A 404 13.42 7.06 8.39
N ASN A 405 14.03 7.28 9.55
CA ASN A 405 13.49 8.11 10.63
C ASN A 405 14.54 9.14 11.07
N ASN A 406 14.09 10.24 11.69
CA ASN A 406 14.96 11.31 12.20
C ASN A 406 15.88 11.93 11.13
N LEU A 407 15.28 12.47 10.06
CA LEU A 407 16.01 13.04 8.92
C LEU A 407 16.48 14.50 9.12
N GLU A 408 16.25 15.09 10.28
CA GLU A 408 16.72 16.45 10.59
C GLU A 408 18.26 16.54 10.51
N GLY A 409 18.77 17.54 9.80
CA GLY A 409 20.20 17.76 9.56
C GLY A 409 20.79 16.94 8.40
N VAL A 410 20.04 15.99 7.82
CA VAL A 410 20.49 15.23 6.65
C VAL A 410 20.53 16.13 5.42
N LYS A 411 21.56 15.96 4.58
CA LYS A 411 21.68 16.71 3.32
C LYS A 411 20.62 16.26 2.32
N LEU A 412 20.01 17.22 1.64
CA LEU A 412 18.98 16.90 0.65
C LEU A 412 19.54 16.10 -0.54
N ASN A 413 20.79 16.33 -0.92
CA ASN A 413 21.42 15.65 -2.04
C ASN A 413 21.78 14.18 -1.80
N THR A 414 21.44 13.63 -0.63
CA THR A 414 21.53 12.19 -0.34
C THR A 414 20.16 11.51 -0.30
N ARG A 415 19.09 12.24 -0.67
CA ARG A 415 17.70 11.78 -0.69
C ARG A 415 17.31 11.23 -2.07
N TYR A 416 16.15 10.62 -2.21
CA TYR A 416 15.83 9.79 -3.39
C TYR A 416 14.82 10.46 -4.33
N SER A 417 14.95 10.18 -5.62
CA SER A 417 14.03 10.66 -6.65
C SER A 417 12.58 10.26 -6.32
N GLY A 418 11.68 11.23 -6.36
CA GLY A 418 10.26 11.09 -6.06
C GLY A 418 9.84 11.49 -4.65
N GLU A 419 10.77 11.65 -3.69
CA GLU A 419 10.44 12.15 -2.34
C GLU A 419 9.95 13.60 -2.40
N TYR A 420 9.03 13.93 -1.48
CA TYR A 420 8.31 15.19 -1.46
C TYR A 420 9.00 16.26 -0.60
N ILE A 421 8.92 17.50 -1.05
CA ILE A 421 9.48 18.69 -0.42
C ILE A 421 8.41 19.76 -0.31
N ARG A 422 8.29 20.36 0.87
CA ARG A 422 7.57 21.62 1.08
C ARG A 422 8.43 22.75 0.55
N PHE A 423 8.05 23.31 -0.60
CA PHE A 423 8.81 24.35 -1.28
C PHE A 423 7.86 25.26 -2.05
N GLY A 424 8.01 26.59 -1.95
CA GLY A 424 7.03 27.54 -2.52
C GLY A 424 6.00 28.02 -1.50
N ASN A 425 4.90 28.63 -1.97
CA ASN A 425 3.88 29.25 -1.12
C ASN A 425 2.44 28.78 -1.47
N ASP A 426 1.51 29.08 -0.56
CA ASP A 426 0.07 28.82 -0.71
C ASP A 426 -0.27 27.42 -1.24
N GLY A 427 -1.05 27.33 -2.31
CA GLY A 427 -1.41 26.07 -2.98
C GLY A 427 -0.36 25.52 -3.94
N ASN A 428 0.79 26.18 -4.09
CA ASN A 428 1.89 25.80 -4.99
C ASN A 428 3.15 25.41 -4.20
N ASN A 429 2.96 24.74 -3.06
CA ASN A 429 4.04 24.53 -2.10
C ASN A 429 4.60 23.09 -2.04
N LEU A 430 4.24 22.23 -2.99
CA LEU A 430 4.65 20.82 -3.01
C LEU A 430 5.50 20.52 -4.24
N TYR A 431 6.70 20.00 -4.00
CA TYR A 431 7.71 19.68 -5.01
C TYR A 431 8.21 18.25 -4.79
N ARG A 432 8.86 17.68 -5.81
CA ARG A 432 9.48 16.36 -5.75
C ARG A 432 10.92 16.40 -6.21
N ILE A 433 11.76 15.58 -5.58
CA ILE A 433 13.13 15.35 -6.03
C ILE A 433 13.08 14.64 -7.39
N VAL A 434 13.84 15.15 -8.35
CA VAL A 434 13.97 14.58 -9.69
C VAL A 434 15.23 13.71 -9.75
N SER A 435 16.38 14.32 -9.45
CA SER A 435 17.72 13.75 -9.62
C SER A 435 18.76 14.56 -8.84
N HIS A 436 20.02 14.09 -8.83
CA HIS A 436 21.18 14.84 -8.34
C HIS A 436 22.17 15.12 -9.46
N GLU A 437 22.45 16.39 -9.71
CA GLU A 437 23.31 16.84 -10.82
C GLU A 437 24.80 16.80 -10.46
N THR A 438 25.69 16.99 -11.45
CA THR A 438 27.16 16.77 -11.42
C THR A 438 27.95 17.46 -10.30
N GLU A 439 27.35 18.42 -9.58
CA GLU A 439 27.96 19.16 -8.46
C GLU A 439 27.29 18.87 -7.10
N GLY A 440 26.48 17.82 -7.03
CA GLY A 440 25.68 17.48 -5.84
C GLY A 440 24.51 18.45 -5.64
N LEU A 441 24.09 19.15 -6.68
CA LEU A 441 22.84 19.91 -6.69
C LEU A 441 21.66 18.94 -6.72
N THR A 442 20.57 19.27 -6.04
CA THR A 442 19.33 18.48 -6.10
C THR A 442 18.35 19.15 -7.04
N LYS A 443 18.04 18.49 -8.17
CA LYS A 443 16.98 18.95 -9.08
C LYS A 443 15.63 18.62 -8.48
N ILE A 444 14.73 19.59 -8.46
CA ILE A 444 13.34 19.42 -8.02
C ILE A 444 12.38 19.95 -9.06
N THR A 445 11.14 19.45 -9.05
CA THR A 445 10.04 19.94 -9.89
C THR A 445 8.77 20.09 -9.06
N SER A 446 7.86 20.99 -9.42
CA SER A 446 6.58 21.08 -8.71
C SER A 446 5.78 19.79 -8.92
N ASP A 447 5.06 19.33 -7.89
CA ASP A 447 4.30 18.07 -7.95
C ASP A 447 3.23 18.13 -9.06
N GLU A 448 2.45 19.21 -9.05
CA GLU A 448 1.49 19.56 -10.09
C GLU A 448 1.91 20.83 -10.85
N PRO A 449 1.36 21.08 -12.05
CA PRO A 449 1.45 22.39 -12.69
C PRO A 449 0.88 23.49 -11.79
N LEU A 450 1.47 24.67 -11.85
CA LEU A 450 1.12 25.80 -10.99
C LEU A 450 -0.36 26.17 -11.09
N ARG A 451 -0.92 26.68 -9.99
CA ARG A 451 -2.29 27.20 -9.91
C ARG A 451 -2.32 28.67 -9.54
N GLU A 452 -3.26 29.39 -10.13
CA GLU A 452 -3.59 30.78 -9.80
C GLU A 452 -5.10 30.86 -9.57
N ASN A 453 -5.51 31.34 -8.40
CA ASN A 453 -6.93 31.36 -7.98
C ASN A 453 -7.63 29.98 -8.08
N GLY A 454 -6.91 28.90 -7.75
CA GLY A 454 -7.42 27.52 -7.73
C GLY A 454 -7.44 26.81 -9.09
N ILE A 455 -7.17 27.51 -10.19
CA ILE A 455 -7.16 26.95 -11.55
C ILE A 455 -5.72 26.81 -12.03
N PHE A 456 -5.42 25.81 -12.86
CA PHE A 456 -4.11 25.65 -13.47
C PHE A 456 -3.70 26.90 -14.27
N LYS A 457 -2.54 27.44 -13.95
CA LYS A 457 -1.90 28.54 -14.68
C LYS A 457 -1.30 27.99 -15.97
N THR A 458 -1.63 28.64 -17.07
CA THR A 458 -1.11 28.29 -18.40
C THR A 458 -0.32 29.45 -19.00
N SER A 459 0.61 29.13 -19.89
CA SER A 459 1.37 30.10 -20.68
C SER A 459 1.71 29.52 -22.05
N ALA A 460 1.89 30.42 -23.02
CA ALA A 460 2.63 30.10 -24.23
C ALA A 460 4.08 29.73 -23.88
N PHE A 461 4.67 28.85 -24.67
CA PHE A 461 6.11 28.58 -24.61
C PHE A 461 6.88 29.80 -25.11
N SER A 462 6.51 30.30 -26.29
CA SER A 462 7.01 31.56 -26.86
C SER A 462 5.87 32.35 -27.52
N SER A 463 6.00 33.68 -27.51
CA SER A 463 5.13 34.57 -28.29
C SER A 463 5.54 34.67 -29.76
N VAL A 464 6.68 34.07 -30.13
CA VAL A 464 7.23 34.09 -31.49
C VAL A 464 7.09 32.69 -32.09
N VAL A 465 6.48 32.62 -33.27
CA VAL A 465 6.34 31.36 -34.02
C VAL A 465 7.72 30.77 -34.31
N ASN A 466 7.86 29.45 -34.17
CA ASN A 466 9.09 28.68 -34.38
C ASN A 466 10.25 29.00 -33.40
N ASP A 467 10.01 29.79 -32.35
CA ASP A 467 10.95 29.97 -31.24
C ASP A 467 10.82 28.79 -30.25
N ILE A 468 11.31 27.64 -30.70
CA ILE A 468 11.17 26.32 -30.04
C ILE A 468 12.15 26.09 -28.89
N TYR A 469 13.19 26.91 -28.77
CA TYR A 469 14.24 26.72 -27.78
C TYR A 469 13.94 27.53 -26.53
N TYR A 470 14.03 26.88 -25.37
CA TYR A 470 13.85 27.57 -24.10
C TYR A 470 14.93 28.63 -23.89
N SER A 471 14.53 29.82 -23.44
CA SER A 471 15.46 30.86 -22.99
C SER A 471 14.78 31.74 -21.94
N ALA A 472 15.56 32.47 -21.13
CA ALA A 472 15.02 33.44 -20.17
C ALA A 472 14.18 34.56 -20.82
N ASN A 473 14.26 34.73 -22.15
CA ASN A 473 13.61 35.81 -22.89
C ASN A 473 12.32 35.39 -23.59
N ASN A 474 12.08 34.08 -23.76
CA ASN A 474 10.80 33.62 -24.31
C ASN A 474 9.69 33.76 -23.25
N ALA A 475 8.43 33.59 -23.67
CA ALA A 475 7.28 33.88 -22.82
C ALA A 475 7.32 33.09 -21.50
N ILE A 476 7.53 31.77 -21.58
CA ILE A 476 7.57 30.91 -20.39
C ILE A 476 8.83 31.14 -19.55
N GLY A 477 9.98 31.39 -20.16
CA GLY A 477 11.23 31.65 -19.46
C GLY A 477 11.25 32.98 -18.72
N THR A 478 10.62 34.01 -19.30
CA THR A 478 10.42 35.32 -18.65
C THR A 478 9.55 35.18 -17.40
N PHE A 479 8.46 34.39 -17.48
CA PHE A 479 7.63 34.08 -16.32
C PHE A 479 8.42 33.31 -15.25
N LEU A 480 9.09 32.21 -15.63
CA LEU A 480 9.82 31.33 -14.71
C LEU A 480 10.97 32.03 -13.98
N ASN A 481 11.71 32.90 -14.67
CA ASN A 481 12.86 33.60 -14.10
C ASN A 481 12.52 35.01 -13.57
N GLY A 482 11.23 35.35 -13.49
CA GLY A 482 10.74 36.64 -12.99
C GLY A 482 9.58 36.48 -12.01
N GLU A 483 8.36 36.42 -12.55
CA GLU A 483 7.12 36.35 -11.76
C GLU A 483 7.09 35.13 -10.84
N TYR A 484 7.48 33.95 -11.34
CA TYR A 484 7.50 32.72 -10.53
C TYR A 484 8.38 32.86 -9.30
N LEU A 485 9.64 33.30 -9.47
CA LEU A 485 10.59 33.49 -8.36
C LEU A 485 10.12 34.55 -7.34
N THR A 486 9.29 35.50 -7.77
CA THR A 486 8.81 36.60 -6.91
C THR A 486 7.50 36.24 -6.19
N ASN A 487 6.60 35.52 -6.86
CA ASN A 487 5.21 35.35 -6.41
C ASN A 487 4.87 33.92 -5.96
N TYR A 488 5.65 32.91 -6.37
CA TYR A 488 5.36 31.50 -6.08
C TYR A 488 6.40 30.84 -5.16
N ILE A 489 7.55 31.50 -4.96
CA ILE A 489 8.61 31.04 -4.06
C ILE A 489 8.56 31.85 -2.78
N ASP A 490 8.49 31.16 -1.64
CA ASP A 490 8.67 31.79 -0.34
C ASP A 490 10.09 32.32 -0.19
N SER A 491 10.24 33.55 0.31
CA SER A 491 11.54 34.21 0.51
C SER A 491 12.54 33.40 1.36
N SER A 492 12.05 32.52 2.25
CA SER A 492 12.88 31.59 3.03
C SER A 492 13.66 30.61 2.16
N TYR A 493 13.16 30.28 0.97
CA TYR A 493 13.79 29.36 0.02
C TYR A 493 14.63 30.05 -1.06
N SER A 494 14.54 31.37 -1.25
CA SER A 494 15.22 32.03 -2.37
C SER A 494 16.75 31.82 -2.39
N ASN A 495 17.35 31.67 -1.20
CA ASN A 495 18.79 31.43 -1.04
C ASN A 495 19.20 29.96 -1.21
N THR A 496 18.26 29.01 -1.16
CA THR A 496 18.53 27.58 -1.37
C THR A 496 18.68 27.22 -2.85
N ILE A 497 18.11 28.04 -3.74
CA ILE A 497 18.15 27.84 -5.19
C ILE A 497 19.51 28.26 -5.75
N GLU A 498 20.07 27.43 -6.62
CA GLU A 498 21.28 27.76 -7.37
C GLU A 498 21.03 28.95 -8.32
N ASN A 499 22.01 29.84 -8.54
CA ASN A 499 21.76 31.08 -9.26
C ASN A 499 21.68 30.90 -10.78
N SER A 500 22.41 29.93 -11.33
CA SER A 500 22.39 29.59 -12.75
C SER A 500 22.72 28.11 -12.89
N THR A 501 21.93 27.37 -13.67
CA THR A 501 22.24 25.98 -14.02
C THR A 501 22.03 25.74 -15.51
N THR A 502 22.73 24.74 -16.03
CA THR A 502 22.65 24.34 -17.44
C THR A 502 21.36 23.56 -17.72
N TRP A 503 20.63 23.98 -18.76
CA TRP A 503 19.43 23.33 -19.26
C TRP A 503 19.64 22.91 -20.72
N TYR A 504 19.64 21.61 -20.98
CA TYR A 504 19.85 21.06 -22.32
C TYR A 504 18.58 21.12 -23.17
N LEU A 505 18.72 21.54 -24.42
CA LEU A 505 17.64 21.91 -25.33
C LEU A 505 17.56 20.96 -26.53
N GLY A 506 17.69 19.66 -26.27
CA GLY A 506 17.69 18.63 -27.29
C GLY A 506 16.37 18.55 -28.07
N ASN A 507 16.43 17.87 -29.21
CA ASN A 507 15.29 17.63 -30.08
C ASN A 507 14.96 16.14 -30.10
N VAL A 508 13.68 15.79 -29.95
CA VAL A 508 13.21 14.40 -30.04
C VAL A 508 11.92 14.36 -30.87
N ASP A 509 12.01 13.89 -32.11
CA ASP A 509 10.87 13.62 -33.00
C ASP A 509 10.20 12.28 -32.64
N GLY A 510 9.13 11.88 -33.33
CA GLY A 510 8.40 10.64 -33.13
C GLY A 510 9.26 9.43 -33.51
N GLY A 511 9.42 8.49 -32.60
CA GLY A 511 10.28 7.31 -32.80
C GLY A 511 11.77 7.56 -32.63
N GLU A 512 12.18 8.75 -32.19
CA GLU A 512 13.56 9.06 -31.82
C GLU A 512 13.84 8.73 -30.34
N SER A 513 15.11 8.48 -30.01
CA SER A 513 15.53 8.13 -28.65
C SER A 513 15.38 9.31 -27.69
N TYR A 514 14.95 9.05 -26.47
CA TYR A 514 14.90 10.04 -25.38
C TYR A 514 16.28 10.64 -25.07
N LYS A 515 17.38 9.93 -25.36
CA LYS A 515 18.75 10.40 -25.14
C LYS A 515 19.04 11.70 -25.90
N LEU A 516 18.41 11.91 -27.06
CA LEU A 516 18.57 13.13 -27.86
C LEU A 516 18.00 14.39 -27.19
N ALA A 517 17.23 14.25 -26.10
CA ALA A 517 16.83 15.37 -25.26
C ALA A 517 18.01 16.02 -24.51
N LYS A 518 19.13 15.31 -24.35
CA LYS A 518 20.35 15.76 -23.65
C LYS A 518 21.58 15.74 -24.54
N TYR A 519 21.70 14.72 -25.38
CA TYR A 519 22.90 14.42 -26.12
C TYR A 519 22.72 14.69 -27.61
N THR A 520 23.84 14.83 -28.33
CA THR A 520 23.85 14.99 -29.79
C THR A 520 23.54 13.70 -30.54
N ASP A 521 23.77 12.55 -29.91
CA ASP A 521 23.49 11.22 -30.45
C ASP A 521 23.10 10.21 -29.34
N ILE A 522 22.70 9.00 -29.75
CA ILE A 522 22.28 7.92 -28.85
C ILE A 522 23.44 7.24 -28.10
N ASN A 523 24.69 7.46 -28.53
CA ASN A 523 25.89 6.97 -27.85
C ASN A 523 26.35 7.95 -26.76
N MET A 524 25.64 9.07 -26.60
CA MET A 524 25.90 10.09 -25.60
C MET A 524 27.30 10.72 -25.76
N ALA A 525 27.76 10.90 -27.01
CA ALA A 525 29.11 11.36 -27.31
C ALA A 525 29.38 12.79 -26.83
N ASP A 526 28.43 13.71 -27.06
CA ASP A 526 28.48 15.10 -26.65
C ASP A 526 27.12 15.59 -26.16
N TYR A 527 27.10 16.69 -25.39
CA TYR A 527 25.87 17.36 -25.00
C TYR A 527 25.31 18.22 -26.14
N THR A 528 23.98 18.28 -26.23
CA THR A 528 23.27 19.19 -27.14
C THR A 528 23.39 20.65 -26.69
N THR A 529 22.88 21.57 -27.51
CA THR A 529 22.75 22.99 -27.18
C THR A 529 22.10 23.17 -25.81
N SER A 530 22.59 24.12 -25.02
CA SER A 530 22.04 24.42 -23.71
C SER A 530 21.84 25.91 -23.51
N THR A 531 21.07 26.25 -22.47
CA THR A 531 20.96 27.61 -21.94
C THR A 531 21.23 27.60 -20.44
N GLU A 532 21.47 28.78 -19.88
CA GLU A 532 21.72 28.98 -18.46
C GLU A 532 20.64 29.86 -17.86
N THR A 533 19.85 29.27 -16.95
CA THR A 533 18.78 29.97 -16.24
C THR A 533 18.67 29.44 -14.81
N LYS A 534 18.05 30.22 -13.93
CA LYS A 534 17.82 29.85 -12.53
C LYS A 534 16.69 28.82 -12.40
N VAL A 535 15.67 28.97 -13.22
CA VAL A 535 14.49 28.09 -13.28
C VAL A 535 14.31 27.64 -14.73
N GLY A 536 13.91 26.39 -14.91
CA GLY A 536 13.61 25.77 -16.20
C GLY A 536 12.39 24.86 -16.10
N LEU A 537 12.33 23.88 -17.00
CA LEU A 537 11.33 22.80 -17.03
C LEU A 537 12.07 21.47 -17.15
N LEU A 538 11.36 20.36 -16.95
CA LEU A 538 11.92 19.04 -17.25
C LEU A 538 11.97 18.78 -18.76
N ARG A 539 12.89 17.92 -19.16
CA ARG A 539 13.03 17.38 -20.50
C ARG A 539 12.21 16.09 -20.64
N MET A 540 11.92 15.71 -21.88
CA MET A 540 11.35 14.39 -22.16
C MET A 540 12.34 13.31 -21.68
N GLY A 541 11.83 12.29 -21.00
CA GLY A 541 12.66 11.21 -20.46
C GLY A 541 13.17 11.46 -19.04
N GLU A 542 13.22 12.69 -18.53
CA GLU A 542 13.61 12.90 -17.12
C GLU A 542 12.60 12.29 -16.15
N LEU A 543 13.08 11.81 -15.01
CA LEU A 543 12.22 11.35 -13.91
C LEU A 543 11.28 12.47 -13.46
N MET A 544 10.07 12.12 -13.04
CA MET A 544 9.04 13.06 -12.61
C MET A 544 8.50 13.98 -13.71
N SER A 545 8.90 13.76 -14.97
CA SER A 545 8.31 14.45 -16.13
C SER A 545 6.93 13.89 -16.48
N GLY A 546 6.55 12.69 -16.02
CA GLY A 546 5.24 12.07 -16.25
C GLY A 546 4.08 12.64 -15.42
N GLN A 547 2.87 12.08 -15.61
CA GLN A 547 1.67 12.46 -14.86
C GLN A 547 1.52 11.65 -13.56
N PHE A 548 1.22 12.36 -12.47
CA PHE A 548 1.08 11.81 -11.11
C PHE A 548 -0.32 12.02 -10.52
N ASN A 549 -1.32 12.22 -11.38
CA ASN A 549 -2.72 12.37 -10.98
C ASN A 549 -3.62 11.73 -12.04
N TYR A 550 -4.87 11.50 -11.67
CA TYR A 550 -5.90 10.98 -12.56
C TYR A 550 -6.24 11.98 -13.67
N TYR A 551 -6.79 11.46 -14.77
CA TYR A 551 -7.08 12.18 -16.01
C TYR A 551 -7.76 13.55 -15.80
N TYR A 552 -8.82 13.61 -14.98
CA TYR A 552 -9.63 14.82 -14.79
C TYR A 552 -9.01 15.85 -13.84
N ASN A 553 -7.92 15.49 -13.16
CA ASN A 553 -7.24 16.35 -12.21
C ASN A 553 -5.94 16.93 -12.77
N GLY A 554 -5.57 16.58 -14.01
CA GLY A 554 -4.36 17.06 -14.67
C GLY A 554 -4.61 18.20 -15.65
N VAL A 555 -3.51 18.78 -16.14
CA VAL A 555 -3.49 19.68 -17.30
C VAL A 555 -2.34 19.25 -18.21
N ARG A 556 -2.46 19.52 -19.51
CA ARG A 556 -1.31 19.42 -20.41
C ARG A 556 -0.25 20.43 -19.97
N TYR A 557 1.03 20.07 -19.93
CA TYR A 557 2.11 21.01 -19.58
C TYR A 557 3.34 20.89 -20.47
N TRP A 558 4.11 21.97 -20.52
CA TRP A 558 5.32 22.10 -21.33
C TRP A 558 6.52 21.32 -20.77
N LEU A 559 7.35 20.81 -21.69
CA LEU A 559 8.72 20.34 -21.42
C LEU A 559 9.73 21.25 -22.15
N LEU A 560 11.03 21.10 -21.86
CA LEU A 560 12.10 21.82 -22.58
C LEU A 560 12.39 21.26 -23.98
N THR A 561 12.10 19.99 -24.21
CA THR A 561 12.51 19.26 -25.41
C THR A 561 11.72 19.74 -26.62
N SER A 562 12.41 20.12 -27.70
CA SER A 562 11.74 20.44 -28.97
C SER A 562 11.30 19.15 -29.68
N TYR A 563 10.22 19.21 -30.44
CA TYR A 563 9.78 18.10 -31.29
C TYR A 563 10.38 18.23 -32.69
N ASN A 564 10.24 19.40 -33.30
CA ASN A 564 10.84 19.78 -34.58
C ASN A 564 10.99 21.31 -34.63
N ASN A 565 11.14 21.89 -35.83
CA ASN A 565 11.33 23.34 -36.01
C ASN A 565 10.10 24.22 -35.68
N GLU A 566 8.95 23.63 -35.38
CA GLU A 566 7.68 24.35 -35.14
C GLU A 566 7.06 24.04 -33.77
N TYR A 567 7.26 22.81 -33.27
CA TYR A 567 6.57 22.29 -32.10
C TYR A 567 7.51 21.95 -30.94
N VAL A 568 7.00 22.09 -29.72
CA VAL A 568 7.67 21.72 -28.47
C VAL A 568 6.92 20.59 -27.78
N ARG A 569 7.65 19.70 -27.10
CA ARG A 569 7.07 18.58 -26.37
C ARG A 569 6.27 19.04 -25.16
N THR A 570 5.20 18.32 -24.92
CA THR A 570 4.31 18.45 -23.76
C THR A 570 3.97 17.07 -23.24
N ILE A 571 3.51 17.02 -22.00
CA ILE A 571 2.82 15.85 -21.48
C ILE A 571 1.34 16.16 -21.42
N PHE A 572 0.52 15.33 -22.06
CA PHE A 572 -0.92 15.45 -22.03
C PHE A 572 -1.47 15.05 -20.65
N TYR A 573 -2.65 15.54 -20.28
CA TYR A 573 -3.29 15.15 -19.01
C TYR A 573 -3.57 13.64 -18.92
N ALA A 574 -3.61 12.95 -20.07
CA ALA A 574 -3.73 11.50 -20.16
C ALA A 574 -2.42 10.74 -19.87
N GLY A 575 -1.29 11.43 -19.66
CA GLY A 575 -0.01 10.80 -19.33
C GLY A 575 0.87 10.45 -20.53
N ASN A 576 0.37 10.58 -21.74
CA ASN A 576 1.14 10.39 -22.97
C ASN A 576 1.85 11.69 -23.39
N GLY A 577 2.94 11.56 -24.15
CA GLY A 577 3.62 12.71 -24.73
C GLY A 577 2.85 13.24 -25.95
N ALA A 578 2.95 14.54 -26.16
CA ALA A 578 2.38 15.25 -27.31
C ALA A 578 3.31 16.40 -27.73
N ASP A 579 3.08 16.95 -28.90
CA ASP A 579 3.77 18.11 -29.46
C ASP A 579 2.74 19.20 -29.75
N ASN A 580 3.09 20.46 -29.48
CA ASN A 580 2.16 21.57 -29.70
C ASN A 580 2.89 22.85 -30.09
N SER A 581 2.14 23.77 -30.70
CA SER A 581 2.69 25.03 -31.21
C SER A 581 3.17 25.88 -30.04
N VAL A 582 4.33 26.50 -30.19
CA VAL A 582 4.94 27.33 -29.13
C VAL A 582 4.04 28.47 -28.64
N THR A 583 3.07 28.89 -29.46
CA THR A 583 2.12 29.97 -29.13
C THR A 583 0.88 29.49 -28.36
N ASP A 584 0.64 28.17 -28.28
CA ASP A 584 -0.49 27.61 -27.54
C ASP A 584 -0.26 27.71 -26.03
N SER A 585 -1.32 27.77 -25.21
CA SER A 585 -1.18 27.92 -23.76
C SER A 585 -1.41 26.62 -23.01
N TYR A 586 -0.37 26.14 -22.30
CA TYR A 586 -0.42 24.93 -21.47
C TYR A 586 0.18 25.17 -20.08
N GLY A 587 -0.06 24.22 -19.19
CA GLY A 587 0.39 24.26 -17.80
C GLY A 587 1.90 24.41 -17.66
N ILE A 588 2.30 24.98 -16.53
CA ILE A 588 3.70 25.27 -16.21
C ILE A 588 4.10 24.43 -14.99
N LYS A 589 5.05 23.52 -15.17
CA LYS A 589 5.61 22.67 -14.11
C LYS A 589 7.09 23.05 -13.87
N PRO A 590 7.35 24.11 -13.07
CA PRO A 590 8.69 24.65 -12.89
C PRO A 590 9.66 23.62 -12.32
N SER A 591 10.91 23.68 -12.78
CA SER A 591 12.01 22.87 -12.28
C SER A 591 13.22 23.74 -11.95
N LEU A 592 13.95 23.35 -10.91
CA LEU A 592 15.06 24.14 -10.36
C LEU A 592 16.07 23.24 -9.66
N ASN A 593 17.28 23.75 -9.48
CA ASN A 593 18.35 23.05 -8.77
C ASN A 593 18.62 23.73 -7.43
N LEU A 594 18.63 22.94 -6.37
CA LEU A 594 18.96 23.36 -5.02
C LEU A 594 20.44 23.11 -4.72
N LYS A 595 21.03 24.01 -3.93
CA LYS A 595 22.44 23.95 -3.54
C LYS A 595 22.77 22.68 -2.74
N SER A 596 24.01 22.23 -2.86
CA SER A 596 24.51 21.00 -2.21
C SER A 596 24.61 21.05 -0.69
N ASN A 597 24.54 22.24 -0.08
CA ASN A 597 24.51 22.48 1.36
C ASN A 597 23.09 22.69 1.92
N VAL A 598 22.04 22.38 1.15
CA VAL A 598 20.67 22.34 1.67
C VAL A 598 20.48 21.10 2.54
N ILE A 599 19.91 21.30 3.73
CA ILE A 599 19.63 20.25 4.71
C ILE A 599 18.14 20.20 5.06
N ILE A 600 17.70 19.03 5.52
CA ILE A 600 16.34 18.79 6.00
C ILE A 600 16.20 19.31 7.43
N THR A 601 15.09 19.99 7.72
CA THR A 601 14.72 20.47 9.06
C THR A 601 13.53 19.73 9.67
N GLY A 602 12.87 18.85 8.91
CA GLY A 602 11.72 18.08 9.35
C GLY A 602 10.99 17.42 8.17
N GLY A 603 10.01 16.58 8.48
CA GLY A 603 9.32 15.73 7.51
C GLY A 603 10.05 14.41 7.23
N ASP A 604 9.34 13.47 6.62
CA ASP A 604 9.86 12.15 6.21
C ASP A 604 9.89 11.96 4.69
N GLY A 605 9.47 12.98 3.92
CA GLY A 605 9.54 12.97 2.46
C GLY A 605 8.34 12.27 1.82
N THR A 606 7.33 11.88 2.60
CA THR A 606 6.03 11.45 2.07
C THR A 606 5.18 12.65 1.66
N LYS A 607 4.11 12.39 0.89
CA LYS A 607 3.18 13.44 0.45
C LYS A 607 2.50 14.16 1.63
N GLU A 608 2.13 13.40 2.66
CA GLU A 608 1.46 13.93 3.86
C GLU A 608 2.44 14.63 4.82
N ASN A 609 3.72 14.24 4.80
CA ASN A 609 4.75 14.80 5.66
C ASN A 609 6.04 15.15 4.86
N PRO A 610 5.96 16.11 3.92
CA PRO A 610 7.05 16.42 3.01
C PRO A 610 8.24 17.08 3.73
N PHE A 611 9.43 16.99 3.15
CA PHE A 611 10.62 17.61 3.73
C PHE A 611 10.51 19.13 3.83
N THR A 612 10.90 19.68 4.97
CA THR A 612 11.18 21.11 5.15
C THR A 612 12.68 21.33 5.09
N LEU A 613 13.12 22.49 4.57
CA LEU A 613 14.50 22.71 4.18
C LEU A 613 15.07 24.01 4.71
N VAL A 614 16.39 24.03 4.94
CA VAL A 614 17.17 25.26 5.17
C VAL A 614 18.52 25.18 4.47
N LEU A 615 19.10 26.33 4.16
CA LEU A 615 20.49 26.43 3.73
C LEU A 615 21.42 26.34 4.95
N GLN A 616 22.39 25.43 4.93
CA GLN A 616 23.40 25.30 5.97
C GLN A 616 24.51 26.36 5.88
#